data_AF-A0AA36FBD4-F1
#
_entry.id   AF-A0AA36FBD4-F1
#
_cell.length_a   1.000
_cell.length_b   1.000
_cell.length_c   1.000
_cell.angle_alpha   90.00
_cell.angle_beta   90.00
_cell.angle_gamma   90.00
#
_symmetry.space_group_name_H-M   'P 1'
#
loop_
_entity.id
_entity.type
_entity.pdbx_description
1 polymer ?
#
loop_
_entity_poly.entity_id
_entity_poly.type
_entity_poly.pdbx_seq_one_letter_code
_entity_poly.pdbx_strand_id
1 'polypeptide(L)'
;MQLLLEIIVCAIHPIPGDFYFMWPTSLKQTVQSVQVPVDIILSLPMFFRLYLICRVMLLHSRLFTDASSRSIGALNRINFDTRFVLKTLMTICPGTVLLVFMLSLWIIASWTLRACESYHDTKHANILNSLWMISITFLSIGYGDIVPNTYCGRTIAIATGVMGAGCTALVVAVIARKLELSRAEKHVHNFMMDTQLTKRLKNAAANVLRETWLIYKYTKLVKKVNASRVRSHQRKFLQAIHSLRRVKMDQRKLNENQNTLVDMAKTQVQIQELVTDMHSNQSSLEKRVTKLEERLTSLQDQIEVLPSLIVSKLANPHNDSQVQFSHSDFAIHRKYSPQRRKKMLSPQQATGHTQI
;
A
#
# COMPACT_ATOMS: atom_id res chain seq x y z
N MET A 1 31.57 -18.27 -13.33
CA MET A 1 32.03 -17.13 -12.51
C MET A 1 31.51 -17.17 -11.07
N GLN A 2 30.20 -17.23 -10.82
CA GLN A 2 29.65 -17.25 -9.45
C GLN A 2 30.15 -18.43 -8.59
N LEU A 3 30.17 -19.65 -9.16
CA LEU A 3 30.67 -20.84 -8.47
C LEU A 3 32.15 -20.74 -8.07
N LEU A 4 32.98 -20.14 -8.95
CA LEU A 4 34.40 -19.91 -8.67
C LEU A 4 34.57 -18.95 -7.48
N LEU A 5 33.78 -17.87 -7.44
CA LEU A 5 33.79 -16.90 -6.35
C LEU A 5 33.33 -17.54 -5.04
N GLU A 6 32.27 -18.36 -5.06
CA GLU A 6 31.81 -19.10 -3.88
C GLU A 6 32.90 -20.04 -3.34
N ILE A 7 33.59 -20.76 -4.22
CA ILE A 7 34.70 -21.65 -3.86
C ILE A 7 35.86 -20.85 -3.26
N ILE A 8 36.25 -19.70 -3.86
CA ILE A 8 37.33 -18.85 -3.33
C ILE A 8 37.00 -18.35 -1.92
N VAL A 9 35.77 -17.85 -1.70
CA VAL A 9 35.34 -17.38 -0.38
C VAL A 9 35.31 -18.53 0.64
N CYS A 10 34.93 -19.74 0.23
CA CYS A 10 34.94 -20.91 1.10
C CYS A 10 36.33 -21.51 1.31
N ALA A 11 37.29 -21.26 0.41
CA ALA A 11 38.65 -21.76 0.50
C ALA A 11 39.52 -20.96 1.49
N ILE A 12 39.15 -19.73 1.83
CA ILE A 12 39.88 -18.94 2.84
C ILE A 12 39.63 -19.55 4.22
N HIS A 13 40.66 -20.15 4.81
CA HIS A 13 40.70 -20.72 6.15
C HIS A 13 42.11 -20.51 6.73
N PRO A 14 42.28 -20.41 8.07
CA PRO A 14 43.59 -20.36 8.69
C PRO A 14 44.26 -21.70 8.43
N ILE A 15 45.39 -21.65 7.74
CA ILE A 15 46.18 -22.83 7.41
C ILE A 15 47.03 -23.13 8.65
N PRO A 16 47.03 -24.37 9.16
CA PRO A 16 47.85 -24.72 10.32
C PRO A 16 49.34 -24.46 10.03
N GLY A 17 49.94 -23.49 10.72
CA GLY A 17 51.35 -23.15 10.63
C GLY A 17 51.72 -21.88 11.42
N ASP A 18 52.95 -21.84 11.95
CA ASP A 18 53.48 -20.72 12.75
C ASP A 18 53.94 -19.56 11.86
N PHE A 19 53.00 -18.87 11.22
CA PHE A 19 53.29 -17.68 10.40
C PHE A 19 52.99 -16.40 11.17
N TYR A 20 54.05 -15.60 11.42
CA TYR A 20 53.95 -14.33 12.13
C TYR A 20 54.18 -13.15 11.18
N PHE A 21 53.39 -12.10 11.34
CA PHE A 21 53.55 -10.83 10.64
C PHE A 21 53.77 -9.70 11.65
N MET A 22 54.61 -8.72 11.28
CA MET A 22 54.88 -7.55 12.11
C MET A 22 53.77 -6.51 11.93
N TRP A 23 52.91 -6.35 12.93
CA TRP A 23 51.80 -5.41 12.88
C TRP A 23 52.22 -4.06 13.51
N PRO A 24 52.24 -2.94 12.76
CA PRO A 24 52.55 -1.63 13.33
C PRO A 24 51.36 -1.07 14.11
N THR A 25 51.56 -0.76 15.38
CA THR A 25 50.61 -0.02 16.23
C THR A 25 51.17 1.35 16.61
N SER A 26 50.31 2.36 16.65
CA SER A 26 50.66 3.69 17.15
C SER A 26 50.00 3.87 18.51
N LEU A 27 50.76 3.58 19.57
CA LEU A 27 50.32 3.79 20.94
C LEU A 27 51.12 4.97 21.51
N LYS A 28 50.43 6.02 21.97
CA LYS A 28 51.03 7.21 22.62
C LYS A 28 52.18 7.85 21.83
N GLN A 29 52.00 8.04 20.51
CA GLN A 29 52.99 8.66 19.59
C GLN A 29 54.29 7.85 19.38
N THR A 30 54.43 6.66 19.97
CA THR A 30 55.50 5.71 19.65
C THR A 30 54.97 4.60 18.75
N VAL A 31 55.65 4.34 17.62
CA VAL A 31 55.33 3.22 16.73
C VAL A 31 55.97 1.97 17.32
N GLN A 32 55.16 1.08 17.88
CA GLN A 32 55.61 -0.25 18.31
C GLN A 32 55.08 -1.28 17.32
N SER A 33 55.88 -2.29 17.01
CA SER A 33 55.46 -3.39 16.14
C SER A 33 55.43 -4.67 16.95
N VAL A 34 54.29 -5.36 16.93
CA VAL A 34 54.07 -6.61 17.66
C VAL A 34 53.98 -7.74 16.64
N GLN A 35 54.57 -8.89 16.96
CA GLN A 35 54.41 -10.11 16.16
C GLN A 35 53.00 -10.68 16.39
N VAL A 36 52.21 -10.73 15.32
CA VAL A 36 50.83 -11.19 15.34
C VAL A 36 50.69 -12.35 14.35
N PRO A 37 50.03 -13.47 14.73
CA PRO A 37 49.84 -14.59 13.82
C PRO A 37 48.92 -14.22 12.64
N VAL A 38 49.27 -14.70 11.44
CA VAL A 38 48.54 -14.45 10.19
C VAL A 38 47.11 -15.02 10.23
N ASP A 39 46.87 -16.02 11.09
CA ASP A 39 45.57 -16.64 11.31
C ASP A 39 44.46 -15.66 11.65
N ILE A 40 44.78 -14.55 12.31
CA ILE A 40 43.81 -13.50 12.67
C ILE A 40 43.26 -12.82 11.43
N ILE A 41 44.13 -12.45 10.49
CA ILE A 41 43.73 -11.83 9.22
C ILE A 41 42.95 -12.82 8.36
N LEU A 42 43.39 -14.08 8.33
CA LEU A 42 42.69 -15.16 7.61
C LEU A 42 41.36 -15.56 8.26
N SER A 43 41.16 -15.23 9.54
CA SER A 43 39.90 -15.48 10.25
C SER A 43 38.81 -14.45 9.96
N LEU A 44 39.16 -13.21 9.56
CA LEU A 44 38.18 -12.18 9.20
C LEU A 44 37.32 -12.58 7.98
N PRO A 45 37.89 -13.10 6.87
CA PRO A 45 37.12 -13.59 5.73
C PRO A 45 36.22 -14.79 6.04
N MET A 46 36.43 -15.53 7.13
CA MET A 46 35.55 -16.65 7.48
C MET A 46 34.12 -16.19 7.81
N PHE A 47 33.93 -14.95 8.27
CA PHE A 47 32.58 -14.40 8.45
C PHE A 47 31.82 -14.19 7.16
N PHE A 48 32.49 -14.07 6.00
CA PHE A 48 31.75 -14.02 4.75
C PHE A 48 30.88 -15.26 4.57
N ARG A 49 31.29 -16.43 5.10
CA ARG A 49 30.50 -17.67 5.05
C ARG A 49 29.12 -17.56 5.73
N LEU A 50 28.83 -16.54 6.54
CA LEU A 50 27.48 -16.27 7.05
C LEU A 50 26.43 -16.10 5.93
N TYR A 51 26.84 -15.72 4.71
CA TYR A 51 25.91 -15.67 3.57
C TYR A 51 25.27 -17.04 3.27
N LEU A 52 25.98 -18.14 3.58
CA LEU A 52 25.48 -19.51 3.39
C LEU A 52 24.36 -19.82 4.39
N ILE A 53 24.46 -19.35 5.63
CA ILE A 53 23.40 -19.52 6.63
C ILE A 53 22.13 -18.81 6.17
N CYS A 54 22.26 -17.57 5.69
CA CYS A 54 21.14 -16.86 5.07
C CYS A 54 20.55 -17.68 3.91
N ARG A 55 21.37 -18.18 2.98
CA ARG A 55 20.91 -19.00 1.85
C ARG A 55 20.17 -20.26 2.30
N VAL A 56 20.66 -20.98 3.31
CA VAL A 56 20.02 -22.19 3.87
C VAL A 56 18.71 -21.86 4.58
N MET A 57 18.67 -20.78 5.36
CA MET A 57 17.44 -20.29 5.98
C MET A 57 16.37 -19.97 4.93
N LEU A 58 16.76 -19.33 3.82
CA LEU A 58 15.85 -19.03 2.72
C LEU A 58 15.37 -20.30 2.00
N LEU A 59 16.26 -21.27 1.80
CA LEU A 59 15.94 -22.56 1.18
C LEU A 59 14.98 -23.40 2.03
N HIS A 60 15.10 -23.37 3.36
CA HIS A 60 14.26 -24.16 4.26
C HIS A 60 12.95 -23.44 4.64
N SER A 61 12.80 -22.16 4.30
CA SER A 61 11.58 -21.41 4.60
C SER A 61 10.41 -21.92 3.76
N ARG A 62 9.46 -22.58 4.43
CA ARG A 62 8.23 -23.13 3.83
C ARG A 62 7.42 -22.09 3.03
N LEU A 63 7.58 -20.80 3.34
CA LEU A 63 6.90 -19.71 2.65
C LEU A 63 7.32 -19.60 1.16
N PHE A 64 8.57 -19.93 0.83
CA PHE A 64 9.14 -19.78 -0.52
C PHE A 64 9.36 -21.10 -1.26
N THR A 65 9.32 -22.23 -0.54
CA THR A 65 9.42 -23.57 -1.12
C THR A 65 8.09 -24.25 -1.37
N ASP A 66 6.98 -23.69 -0.87
CA ASP A 66 5.66 -24.24 -1.12
C ASP A 66 5.31 -24.28 -2.61
N ALA A 67 4.65 -25.36 -3.03
CA ALA A 67 4.25 -25.55 -4.43
C ALA A 67 3.27 -24.47 -4.90
N SER A 68 2.39 -24.00 -3.99
CA SER A 68 1.41 -22.96 -4.27
C SER A 68 2.07 -21.63 -4.57
N SER A 69 3.05 -21.21 -3.76
CA SER A 69 3.76 -19.95 -4.00
C SER A 69 4.57 -20.01 -5.29
N ARG A 70 5.25 -21.13 -5.57
CA ARG A 70 5.98 -21.35 -6.83
C ARG A 70 5.09 -21.29 -8.07
N SER A 71 3.90 -21.88 -8.01
CA SER A 71 2.90 -21.82 -9.09
C SER A 71 2.45 -20.38 -9.35
N ILE A 72 2.10 -19.63 -8.30
CA ILE A 72 1.71 -18.22 -8.40
C ILE A 72 2.86 -17.35 -8.95
N GLY A 73 4.10 -17.63 -8.54
CA GLY A 73 5.29 -16.94 -9.07
C GLY A 73 5.51 -17.19 -10.56
N ALA A 74 5.35 -18.43 -11.02
CA ALA A 74 5.44 -18.78 -12.44
C ALA A 74 4.36 -18.10 -13.29
N LEU A 75 3.12 -18.04 -12.79
CA LEU A 75 2.02 -17.33 -13.45
C LEU A 75 2.30 -15.83 -13.61
N ASN A 76 2.96 -15.21 -12.63
CA ASN A 76 3.33 -13.79 -12.68
C ASN A 76 4.70 -13.54 -13.33
N ARG A 77 5.39 -14.57 -13.84
CA ARG A 77 6.76 -14.50 -14.36
C ARG A 77 7.76 -13.86 -13.37
N ILE A 78 7.56 -14.12 -12.08
CA ILE A 78 8.44 -13.63 -11.02
C ILE A 78 9.41 -14.75 -10.65
N ASN A 79 10.71 -14.49 -10.79
CA ASN A 79 11.74 -15.40 -10.31
C ASN A 79 11.93 -15.23 -8.80
N PHE A 80 12.03 -16.34 -8.07
CA PHE A 80 12.27 -16.35 -6.63
C PHE A 80 13.74 -16.02 -6.32
N ASP A 81 14.09 -14.74 -6.44
CA ASP A 81 15.43 -14.24 -6.13
C ASP A 81 15.63 -13.96 -4.64
N THR A 82 16.88 -14.05 -4.16
CA THR A 82 17.26 -13.73 -2.77
C THR A 82 16.88 -12.29 -2.37
N ARG A 83 16.92 -11.35 -3.33
CA ARG A 83 16.49 -9.95 -3.13
C ARG A 83 14.98 -9.85 -2.89
N PHE A 84 14.18 -10.61 -3.63
CA PHE A 84 12.74 -10.67 -3.44
C PHE A 84 12.40 -11.25 -2.07
N VAL A 85 13.09 -12.31 -1.68
CA VAL A 85 12.92 -12.95 -0.37
C VAL A 85 13.26 -12.01 0.78
N LEU A 86 14.41 -11.30 0.71
CA LEU A 86 14.80 -10.32 1.72
C LEU A 86 13.79 -9.18 1.83
N LYS A 87 13.26 -8.70 0.69
CA LYS A 87 12.21 -7.68 0.64
C LYS A 87 10.91 -8.16 1.31
N THR A 88 10.54 -9.42 1.07
CA THR A 88 9.35 -10.04 1.68
C THR A 88 9.51 -10.21 3.18
N LEU A 89 10.67 -10.68 3.67
CA LEU A 89 10.98 -10.78 5.10
C LEU A 89 10.92 -9.42 5.80
N MET A 90 11.52 -8.39 5.19
CA MET A 90 11.45 -7.00 5.67
C MET A 90 10.03 -6.42 5.65
N THR A 91 9.09 -7.03 4.93
CA THR A 91 7.69 -6.57 4.90
C THR A 91 6.85 -7.26 5.98
N ILE A 92 7.05 -8.57 6.19
CA ILE A 92 6.25 -9.36 7.13
C ILE A 92 6.59 -9.02 8.59
N CYS A 93 7.86 -9.19 8.98
CA CYS A 93 8.34 -8.97 10.34
C CYS A 93 9.60 -8.09 10.35
N PRO A 94 9.51 -6.81 9.94
CA PRO A 94 10.68 -5.94 9.83
C PRO A 94 11.46 -5.79 11.15
N GLY A 95 10.75 -5.70 12.28
CA GLY A 95 11.38 -5.51 13.59
C GLY A 95 12.25 -6.69 14.00
N THR A 96 11.74 -7.91 13.89
CA THR A 96 12.49 -9.14 14.23
C THR A 96 13.71 -9.31 13.32
N VAL A 97 13.54 -9.09 12.01
CA VAL A 97 14.63 -9.21 11.03
C VAL A 97 15.72 -8.18 11.30
N LEU A 98 15.35 -6.92 11.54
CA LEU A 98 16.32 -5.87 11.87
C LEU A 98 17.02 -6.15 13.21
N LEU A 99 16.30 -6.61 14.23
CA LEU A 99 16.88 -6.94 15.54
C LEU A 99 17.91 -8.06 15.43
N VAL A 100 17.57 -9.17 14.75
CA VAL A 100 18.51 -10.28 14.53
C VAL A 100 19.73 -9.81 13.74
N PHE A 101 19.52 -8.98 12.71
CA PHE A 101 20.61 -8.38 11.96
C PHE A 101 21.53 -7.51 12.84
N MET A 102 20.98 -6.59 13.65
CA MET A 102 21.79 -5.75 14.56
C MET A 102 22.60 -6.59 15.55
N LEU A 103 21.97 -7.56 16.23
CA LEU A 103 22.64 -8.39 17.22
C LEU A 103 23.75 -9.23 16.57
N SER A 104 23.51 -9.79 15.39
CA SER A 104 24.53 -10.54 14.65
C SER A 104 25.72 -9.65 14.29
N LEU A 105 25.46 -8.42 13.81
CA LEU A 105 26.51 -7.45 13.49
C LEU A 105 27.32 -7.04 14.73
N TRP A 106 26.66 -6.84 15.88
CA TRP A 106 27.35 -6.50 17.11
C TRP A 106 28.29 -7.62 17.57
N ILE A 107 27.83 -8.87 17.52
CA ILE A 107 28.64 -10.03 17.91
C ILE A 107 29.83 -10.18 16.97
N ILE A 108 29.60 -10.12 15.65
CA ILE A 108 30.67 -10.26 14.64
C ILE A 108 31.67 -9.09 14.78
N ALA A 109 31.19 -7.85 14.78
CA ALA A 109 32.06 -6.68 14.87
C ALA A 109 32.85 -6.67 16.19
N SER A 110 32.23 -7.05 17.32
CA SER A 110 32.92 -7.18 18.61
C SER A 110 34.03 -8.23 18.58
N TRP A 111 33.76 -9.39 18.01
CA TRP A 111 34.77 -10.43 17.84
C TRP A 111 35.91 -9.97 16.92
N THR A 112 35.59 -9.35 15.78
CA THR A 112 36.61 -8.86 14.83
C THR A 112 37.48 -7.76 15.44
N LEU A 113 36.88 -6.85 16.21
CA LEU A 113 37.59 -5.78 16.90
C LEU A 113 38.54 -6.37 17.95
N ARG A 114 38.05 -7.32 18.76
CA ARG A 114 38.86 -8.05 19.73
C ARG A 114 40.03 -8.75 19.05
N ALA A 115 39.80 -9.43 17.93
CA ALA A 115 40.84 -10.13 17.19
C ALA A 115 41.96 -9.18 16.74
N CYS A 116 41.63 -7.95 16.33
CA CYS A 116 42.61 -6.95 15.93
C CYS A 116 43.31 -6.22 17.09
N GLU A 117 42.63 -5.98 18.23
CA GLU A 117 43.17 -5.18 19.34
C GLU A 117 43.73 -6.01 20.50
N SER A 118 43.35 -7.29 20.66
CA SER A 118 43.68 -8.12 21.84
C SER A 118 45.18 -8.35 22.04
N TYR A 119 46.00 -8.22 20.99
CA TYR A 119 47.46 -8.39 21.06
C TYR A 119 48.19 -7.07 21.37
N HIS A 120 47.49 -5.94 21.32
CA HIS A 120 48.09 -4.61 21.45
C HIS A 120 47.65 -3.87 22.73
N ASP A 121 46.49 -4.19 23.29
CA ASP A 121 45.98 -3.58 24.52
C ASP A 121 45.25 -4.62 25.39
N THR A 122 45.62 -4.67 26.68
CA THR A 122 44.99 -5.56 27.66
C THR A 122 43.54 -5.17 27.98
N LYS A 123 43.15 -3.92 27.73
CA LYS A 123 41.76 -3.47 27.89
C LYS A 123 40.79 -4.15 26.94
N HIS A 124 41.25 -4.56 25.77
CA HIS A 124 40.45 -5.27 24.75
C HIS A 124 40.48 -6.79 24.90
N ALA A 125 41.13 -7.34 25.95
CA ALA A 125 41.18 -8.78 26.19
C ALA A 125 39.78 -9.38 26.47
N ASN A 126 38.91 -8.60 27.12
CA ASN A 126 37.53 -8.98 27.44
C ASN A 126 36.57 -8.69 26.28
N ILE A 127 35.86 -9.71 25.80
CA ILE A 127 34.85 -9.56 24.73
C ILE A 127 33.73 -8.58 25.08
N LEU A 128 33.40 -8.44 26.37
CA LEU A 128 32.38 -7.51 26.85
C LEU A 128 32.79 -6.04 26.63
N ASN A 129 34.09 -5.73 26.75
CA ASN A 129 34.61 -4.38 26.50
C ASN A 129 34.55 -4.04 25.01
N SER A 130 34.89 -5.00 24.14
CA SER A 130 34.75 -4.84 22.68
C SER A 130 33.27 -4.73 22.27
N LEU A 131 32.37 -5.49 22.92
CA LEU A 131 30.94 -5.42 22.67
C LEU A 131 30.36 -4.05 23.09
N TRP A 132 30.75 -3.56 24.27
CA TRP A 132 30.42 -2.22 24.74
C TRP A 132 30.84 -1.18 23.71
N MET A 133 32.12 -1.17 23.30
CA MET A 133 32.66 -0.21 22.34
C MET A 133 31.94 -0.26 20.98
N ILE A 134 31.66 -1.45 20.45
CA ILE A 134 30.93 -1.62 19.19
C ILE A 134 29.49 -1.11 19.33
N SER A 135 28.80 -1.41 20.43
CA SER A 135 27.43 -0.94 20.63
C SER A 135 27.34 0.60 20.68
N ILE A 136 28.24 1.28 21.40
CA ILE A 136 28.24 2.75 21.50
C ILE A 136 28.66 3.42 20.19
N THR A 137 29.51 2.76 19.40
CA THR A 137 29.93 3.24 18.08
C THR A 137 28.81 3.04 17.05
N PHE A 138 28.11 1.91 17.12
CA PHE A 138 26.96 1.60 16.26
C PHE A 138 25.78 2.54 16.51
N LEU A 139 25.54 2.92 17.77
CA LEU A 139 24.54 3.93 18.14
C LEU A 139 25.02 5.37 17.88
N SER A 140 26.23 5.57 17.37
CA SER A 140 26.85 6.89 17.15
C SER A 140 26.93 7.75 18.41
N ILE A 141 27.15 7.15 19.59
CA ILE A 141 27.33 7.84 20.87
C ILE A 141 28.80 8.21 21.08
N GLY A 142 29.70 7.22 21.06
CA GLY A 142 31.15 7.41 21.13
C GLY A 142 31.67 8.11 22.40
N TYR A 143 31.54 7.48 23.58
CA TYR A 143 32.03 8.03 24.85
C TYR A 143 33.55 8.26 24.90
N GLY A 144 34.33 7.46 24.17
CA GLY A 144 35.80 7.62 24.08
C GLY A 144 36.58 7.04 25.28
N ASP A 145 35.94 6.26 26.12
CA ASP A 145 36.54 5.50 27.23
C ASP A 145 37.43 4.34 26.74
N ILE A 146 37.01 3.69 25.66
CA ILE A 146 37.75 2.62 24.98
C ILE A 146 37.81 2.95 23.48
N VAL A 147 39.02 2.97 22.91
CA VAL A 147 39.31 3.41 21.53
C VAL A 147 40.22 2.40 20.84
N PRO A 148 40.10 2.17 19.51
CA PRO A 148 40.99 1.24 18.81
C PRO A 148 42.29 1.95 18.45
N ASN A 149 43.42 1.30 18.75
CA ASN A 149 44.73 1.87 18.48
C ASN A 149 45.29 1.38 17.13
N THR A 150 44.85 0.22 16.65
CA THR A 150 45.29 -0.38 15.39
C THR A 150 44.52 0.17 14.18
N TYR A 151 45.16 0.16 13.00
CA TYR A 151 44.50 0.50 11.74
C TYR A 151 43.32 -0.42 11.40
N CYS A 152 43.42 -1.72 11.74
CA CYS A 152 42.29 -2.65 11.59
C CYS A 152 41.11 -2.24 12.49
N GLY A 153 41.35 -2.04 13.79
CA GLY A 153 40.30 -1.66 14.73
C GLY A 153 39.61 -0.34 14.36
N ARG A 154 40.38 0.65 13.87
CA ARG A 154 39.83 1.91 13.33
C ARG A 154 38.96 1.68 12.09
N THR A 155 39.37 0.81 11.19
CA THR A 155 38.58 0.45 9.99
C THR A 155 37.26 -0.22 10.40
N ILE A 156 37.31 -1.14 11.37
CA ILE A 156 36.11 -1.79 11.93
C ILE A 156 35.19 -0.76 12.60
N ALA A 157 35.73 0.19 13.37
CA ALA A 157 34.94 1.25 14.00
C ALA A 157 34.24 2.15 12.97
N ILE A 158 34.95 2.56 11.90
CA ILE A 158 34.37 3.35 10.80
C ILE A 158 33.27 2.55 10.10
N ALA A 159 33.52 1.29 9.74
CA ALA A 159 32.54 0.42 9.11
C ALA A 159 31.29 0.23 10.00
N THR A 160 31.50 0.01 11.30
CA THR A 160 30.43 -0.13 12.29
C THR A 160 29.58 1.14 12.38
N GLY A 161 30.19 2.33 12.37
CA GLY A 161 29.47 3.60 12.37
C GLY A 161 28.64 3.83 11.10
N VAL A 162 29.19 3.54 9.92
CA VAL A 162 28.47 3.61 8.64
C VAL A 162 27.28 2.65 8.61
N MET A 163 27.50 1.41 9.05
CA MET A 163 26.43 0.40 9.14
C MET A 163 25.37 0.79 10.17
N GLY A 164 25.76 1.36 11.31
CA GLY A 164 24.87 1.90 12.35
C GLY A 164 23.97 3.01 11.81
N ALA A 165 24.52 3.96 11.06
CA ALA A 165 23.75 5.02 10.41
C ALA A 165 22.74 4.46 9.37
N GLY A 166 23.15 3.49 8.54
CA GLY A 166 22.23 2.83 7.60
C GLY A 166 21.11 2.07 8.31
N CYS A 167 21.44 1.43 9.43
CA CYS A 167 20.52 0.65 10.25
C CYS A 167 19.49 1.52 10.98
N THR A 168 19.90 2.65 11.56
CA THR A 168 18.99 3.61 12.18
C THR A 168 18.02 4.19 11.16
N ALA A 169 18.48 4.53 9.95
CA ALA A 169 17.60 4.97 8.86
C ALA A 169 16.54 3.93 8.49
N LEU A 170 16.91 2.64 8.41
CA LEU A 170 15.97 1.55 8.15
C LEU A 170 14.94 1.39 9.27
N VAL A 171 15.36 1.48 10.54
CA VAL A 171 14.46 1.41 11.71
C VAL A 171 13.45 2.56 11.66
N VAL A 172 13.87 3.79 11.39
CA VAL A 172 12.96 4.94 11.25
C VAL A 172 11.95 4.71 10.12
N ALA A 173 12.40 4.22 8.96
CA ALA A 173 11.53 3.93 7.83
C ALA A 173 10.49 2.83 8.16
N VAL A 174 10.88 1.80 8.93
CA VAL A 174 9.97 0.75 9.41
C VAL A 174 8.95 1.31 10.40
N ILE A 175 9.41 2.11 11.37
CA ILE A 175 8.54 2.72 12.37
C ILE A 175 7.52 3.62 11.68
N ALA A 176 7.95 4.47 10.73
CA ALA A 176 7.05 5.32 9.97
C ALA A 176 5.92 4.52 9.29
N ARG A 177 6.24 3.42 8.60
CA ARG A 177 5.24 2.54 7.97
C ARG A 177 4.31 1.85 8.97
N LYS A 178 4.80 1.50 10.16
CA LYS A 178 3.98 0.85 11.20
C LYS A 178 3.11 1.85 11.98
N LEU A 179 3.49 3.12 12.00
CA LEU A 179 2.68 4.21 12.56
C LEU A 179 1.61 4.73 11.59
N GLU A 180 1.71 4.39 10.30
CA GLU A 180 0.65 4.69 9.35
C GLU A 180 -0.63 3.91 9.72
N LEU A 181 -1.67 4.66 10.09
CA LEU A 181 -2.99 4.09 10.36
C LEU A 181 -3.48 3.29 9.16
N SER A 182 -3.97 2.07 9.44
CA SER A 182 -4.63 1.22 8.46
C SER A 182 -5.89 1.89 7.90
N ARG A 183 -6.41 1.39 6.78
CA ARG A 183 -7.66 1.91 6.18
C ARG A 183 -8.84 1.85 7.15
N ALA A 184 -8.94 0.77 7.93
CA ALA A 184 -10.00 0.60 8.93
C ALA A 184 -9.83 1.59 10.09
N GLU A 185 -8.62 1.73 10.64
CA GLU A 185 -8.36 2.69 11.71
C GLU A 185 -8.57 4.14 11.26
N LYS A 186 -8.16 4.49 10.03
CA LYS A 186 -8.45 5.80 9.42
C LYS A 186 -9.94 6.05 9.32
N HIS A 187 -10.73 5.04 8.94
CA HIS A 187 -12.18 5.16 8.88
C HIS A 187 -12.78 5.44 10.27
N VAL A 188 -12.37 4.68 11.29
CA VAL A 188 -12.79 4.90 12.69
C VAL A 188 -12.36 6.27 13.19
N HIS A 189 -11.11 6.69 12.91
CA HIS A 189 -10.59 8.00 13.28
C HIS A 189 -11.41 9.14 12.63
N ASN A 190 -11.72 9.03 11.34
CA ASN A 190 -12.53 10.03 10.65
C ASN A 190 -13.95 10.11 11.23
N PHE A 191 -14.57 8.97 11.54
CA PHE A 191 -15.89 8.93 12.16
C PHE A 191 -15.88 9.55 13.58
N MET A 192 -14.86 9.25 14.37
CA MET A 192 -14.67 9.84 15.69
C MET A 192 -14.53 11.36 15.62
N MET A 193 -13.74 11.85 14.65
CA MET A 193 -13.52 13.27 14.44
C MET A 193 -14.78 14.00 13.97
N ASP A 194 -15.56 13.41 13.05
CA ASP A 194 -16.86 13.93 12.61
C ASP A 194 -17.86 14.04 13.77
N THR A 195 -17.95 12.98 14.58
CA THR A 195 -18.80 12.98 15.78
C THR A 195 -18.39 14.08 16.76
N GLN A 196 -17.08 14.30 16.95
CA GLN A 196 -16.56 15.34 17.84
C GLN A 196 -16.86 16.76 17.31
N LEU A 197 -16.66 17.01 16.01
CA LEU A 197 -16.97 18.29 15.40
C LEU A 197 -18.46 18.59 15.44
N THR A 198 -19.32 17.61 15.18
CA THR A 198 -20.77 17.76 15.30
C THR A 198 -21.18 18.19 16.72
N LYS A 199 -20.58 17.59 17.76
CA LYS A 199 -20.81 18.00 19.15
C LYS A 199 -20.34 19.44 19.40
N ARG A 200 -19.15 19.81 18.94
CA ARG A 200 -18.61 21.18 19.07
C ARG A 200 -19.47 22.20 18.32
N LEU A 201 -20.00 21.85 17.15
CA LEU A 201 -20.87 22.70 16.34
C LEU A 201 -22.16 23.01 17.09
N LYS A 202 -22.81 21.99 17.66
CA LYS A 202 -24.01 22.12 18.49
C LYS A 202 -23.76 23.02 19.71
N ASN A 203 -22.65 22.81 20.42
CA ASN A 203 -22.28 23.64 21.58
C ASN A 203 -22.00 25.10 21.20
N ALA A 204 -21.27 25.34 20.10
CA ALA A 204 -21.01 26.69 19.61
C ALA A 204 -22.31 27.39 19.18
N ALA A 205 -23.21 26.69 18.49
CA ALA A 205 -24.51 27.22 18.10
C ALA A 205 -25.38 27.56 19.32
N ALA A 206 -25.40 26.69 20.35
CA ALA A 206 -26.10 26.97 21.60
C ALA A 206 -25.56 28.24 22.29
N ASN A 207 -24.23 28.43 22.31
CA ASN A 207 -23.63 29.64 22.85
C ASN A 207 -23.99 30.90 22.05
N VAL A 208 -24.03 30.81 20.72
CA VAL A 208 -24.48 31.92 19.86
C VAL A 208 -25.90 32.32 20.25
N LEU A 209 -26.84 31.37 20.31
CA LEU A 209 -28.23 31.63 20.68
C LEU A 209 -28.33 32.21 22.11
N ARG A 210 -27.58 31.65 23.06
CA ARG A 210 -27.54 32.12 24.45
C ARG A 210 -27.11 33.58 24.54
N GLU A 211 -26.00 33.94 23.91
CA GLU A 211 -25.49 35.31 23.97
C GLU A 211 -26.38 36.27 23.17
N THR A 212 -26.96 35.86 22.04
CA THR A 212 -27.96 36.67 21.32
C THR A 212 -29.16 37.00 22.19
N TRP A 213 -29.71 36.01 22.89
CA TRP A 213 -30.84 36.22 23.79
C TRP A 213 -30.46 37.12 24.97
N LEU A 214 -29.29 36.93 25.58
CA LEU A 214 -28.82 37.78 26.69
C LEU A 214 -28.60 39.22 26.24
N ILE A 215 -28.06 39.45 25.05
CA ILE A 215 -27.95 40.79 24.46
C ILE A 215 -29.34 41.41 24.30
N TYR A 216 -30.30 40.69 23.72
CA TYR A 216 -31.66 41.18 23.54
C TYR A 216 -32.33 41.52 24.89
N LYS A 217 -32.23 40.62 25.87
CA LYS A 217 -32.77 40.82 27.22
C LYS A 217 -32.24 42.10 27.86
N TYR A 218 -30.90 42.29 27.89
CA TYR A 218 -30.28 43.44 28.56
C TYR A 218 -30.35 44.75 27.76
N THR A 219 -30.81 44.72 26.51
CA THR A 219 -30.98 45.92 25.67
C THR A 219 -32.43 46.34 25.53
N LYS A 220 -33.40 45.40 25.54
CA LYS A 220 -34.81 45.67 25.24
C LYS A 220 -35.79 45.34 26.38
N LEU A 221 -35.47 44.40 27.28
CA LEU A 221 -36.39 43.92 28.32
C LEU A 221 -36.12 44.52 29.73
N VAL A 222 -35.18 45.45 29.87
CA VAL A 222 -34.81 46.04 31.17
C VAL A 222 -35.07 47.55 31.15
N LYS A 223 -35.65 48.09 32.23
CA LYS A 223 -35.97 49.53 32.39
C LYS A 223 -34.75 50.47 32.31
N LYS A 224 -33.56 50.01 32.75
CA LYS A 224 -32.29 50.75 32.66
C LYS A 224 -31.19 49.86 32.06
N VAL A 225 -30.51 50.35 31.02
CA VAL A 225 -29.51 49.58 30.26
C VAL A 225 -28.12 49.75 30.88
N ASN A 226 -27.48 48.64 31.24
CA ASN A 226 -26.10 48.62 31.74
C ASN A 226 -25.10 48.35 30.60
N ALA A 227 -24.46 49.40 30.08
CA ALA A 227 -23.56 49.31 28.92
C ALA A 227 -22.39 48.33 29.09
N SER A 228 -21.82 48.23 30.30
CA SER A 228 -20.70 47.30 30.58
C SER A 228 -21.11 45.82 30.42
N ARG A 229 -22.31 45.46 30.91
CA ARG A 229 -22.83 44.08 30.83
C ARG A 229 -23.16 43.70 29.40
N VAL A 230 -23.74 44.63 28.64
CA VAL A 230 -24.03 44.44 27.19
C VAL A 230 -22.73 44.20 26.41
N ARG A 231 -21.68 45.01 26.63
CA ARG A 231 -20.37 44.80 25.99
C ARG A 231 -19.75 43.44 26.30
N SER A 232 -19.89 42.95 27.53
CA SER A 232 -19.41 41.61 27.92
C SER A 232 -20.11 40.51 27.10
N HIS A 233 -21.44 40.58 26.97
CA HIS A 233 -22.21 39.62 26.16
C HIS A 233 -21.94 39.76 24.66
N GLN A 234 -21.74 40.98 24.15
CA GLN A 234 -21.33 41.20 22.76
C GLN A 234 -19.97 40.57 22.43
N ARG A 235 -18.98 40.68 23.34
CA ARG A 235 -17.67 40.02 23.18
C ARG A 235 -17.81 38.50 23.17
N LYS A 236 -18.61 37.93 24.08
CA LYS A 236 -18.89 36.49 24.14
C LYS A 236 -19.65 36.00 22.90
N PHE A 237 -20.60 36.78 22.40
CA PHE A 237 -21.32 36.50 21.16
C PHE A 237 -20.35 36.45 19.97
N LEU A 238 -19.47 37.45 19.82
CA LEU A 238 -18.49 37.47 18.74
C LEU A 238 -17.53 36.28 18.83
N GLN A 239 -17.08 35.92 20.04
CA GLN A 239 -16.27 34.72 20.28
C GLN A 239 -17.02 33.44 19.89
N ALA A 240 -18.30 33.32 20.23
CA ALA A 240 -19.14 32.17 19.86
C ALA A 240 -19.34 32.07 18.34
N ILE A 241 -19.55 33.20 17.64
CA ILE A 241 -19.65 33.25 16.17
C ILE A 241 -18.32 32.84 15.53
N HIS A 242 -17.18 33.33 16.02
CA HIS A 242 -15.87 32.95 15.51
C HIS A 242 -15.59 31.45 15.74
N SER A 243 -15.93 30.93 16.91
CA SER A 243 -15.83 29.51 17.22
C SER A 243 -16.69 28.66 16.29
N LEU A 244 -17.95 29.05 16.08
CA LEU A 244 -18.88 28.37 15.16
C LEU A 244 -18.35 28.34 13.73
N ARG A 245 -17.83 29.48 13.23
CA ARG A 245 -17.24 29.56 11.88
C ARG A 245 -16.01 28.67 11.75
N ARG A 246 -15.14 28.63 12.76
CA ARG A 246 -13.95 27.75 12.79
C ARG A 246 -14.35 26.28 12.74
N VAL A 247 -15.26 25.85 13.62
CA VAL A 247 -15.74 24.45 13.65
C VAL A 247 -16.41 24.06 12.33
N LYS A 248 -17.20 24.96 11.73
CA LYS A 248 -17.82 24.73 10.41
C LYS A 248 -16.79 24.59 9.29
N MET A 249 -15.72 25.38 9.33
CA MET A 249 -14.62 25.27 8.36
C MET A 249 -13.87 23.95 8.53
N ASP A 250 -13.59 23.53 9.77
CA ASP A 250 -12.93 22.26 10.05
C ASP A 250 -13.79 21.07 9.59
N GLN A 251 -15.12 21.14 9.79
CA GLN A 251 -16.05 20.13 9.30
C GLN A 251 -16.01 20.00 7.77
N ARG A 252 -15.94 21.13 7.06
CA ARG A 252 -15.86 21.13 5.60
C ARG A 252 -14.57 20.47 5.11
N LYS A 253 -13.43 20.77 5.74
CA LYS A 253 -12.14 20.13 5.40
C LYS A 253 -12.18 18.61 5.59
N LEU A 254 -12.85 18.12 6.63
CA LEU A 254 -13.01 16.68 6.83
C LEU A 254 -13.87 16.02 5.78
N ASN A 255 -15.01 16.64 5.43
CA ASN A 255 -15.88 16.12 4.39
C ASN A 255 -15.17 16.11 3.03
N GLU A 256 -14.39 17.16 2.70
CA GLU A 256 -13.58 17.21 1.47
C GLU A 256 -12.57 16.05 1.42
N ASN A 257 -11.88 15.75 2.54
CA ASN A 257 -10.97 14.60 2.62
C ASN A 257 -11.68 13.25 2.48
N GLN A 258 -12.90 13.10 3.00
CA GLN A 258 -13.68 11.86 2.85
C GLN A 258 -14.20 11.65 1.43
N ASN A 259 -14.62 12.73 0.77
CA ASN A 259 -15.18 12.65 -0.59
C ASN A 259 -14.15 12.11 -1.59
N THR A 260 -12.86 12.45 -1.47
CA THR A 260 -11.83 11.94 -2.39
C THR A 260 -11.76 10.40 -2.47
N LEU A 261 -11.86 9.71 -1.34
CA LEU A 261 -11.85 8.24 -1.28
C LEU A 261 -13.18 7.63 -1.76
N VAL A 262 -14.30 8.26 -1.43
CA VAL A 262 -15.63 7.82 -1.84
C VAL A 262 -15.83 8.02 -3.34
N ASP A 263 -15.30 9.10 -3.90
CA ASP A 263 -15.39 9.43 -5.31
C ASP A 263 -14.62 8.42 -6.16
N MET A 264 -13.46 7.90 -5.69
CA MET A 264 -12.78 6.78 -6.36
C MET A 264 -13.61 5.49 -6.39
N ALA A 265 -14.34 5.18 -5.32
CA ALA A 265 -15.21 4.01 -5.29
C ALA A 265 -16.44 4.19 -6.19
N LYS A 266 -17.04 5.38 -6.18
CA LYS A 266 -18.18 5.72 -7.04
C LYS A 266 -17.81 5.73 -8.51
N THR A 267 -16.64 6.25 -8.89
CA THR A 267 -16.17 6.19 -10.28
C THR A 267 -15.97 4.75 -10.73
N GLN A 268 -15.48 3.85 -9.88
CA GLN A 268 -15.38 2.43 -10.22
C GLN A 268 -16.75 1.79 -10.50
N VAL A 269 -17.75 2.06 -9.66
CA VAL A 269 -19.12 1.56 -9.87
C VAL A 269 -19.71 2.15 -11.16
N GLN A 270 -19.56 3.45 -11.37
CA GLN A 270 -20.02 4.13 -12.58
C GLN A 270 -19.35 3.56 -13.84
N ILE A 271 -18.06 3.24 -13.79
CA ILE A 271 -17.33 2.58 -14.89
C ILE A 271 -17.91 1.19 -15.15
N GLN A 272 -18.21 0.41 -14.11
CA GLN A 272 -18.80 -0.93 -14.26
C GLN A 272 -20.18 -0.86 -14.92
N GLU A 273 -21.03 0.07 -14.51
CA GLU A 273 -22.34 0.31 -15.13
C GLU A 273 -22.18 0.67 -16.62
N LEU A 274 -21.29 1.60 -16.94
CA LEU A 274 -21.06 2.06 -18.32
C LEU A 274 -20.51 0.96 -19.24
N VAL A 275 -19.63 0.09 -18.72
CA VAL A 275 -19.12 -1.09 -19.44
C VAL A 275 -20.23 -2.10 -19.68
N THR A 276 -21.13 -2.30 -18.71
CA THR A 276 -22.26 -3.22 -18.84
C THR A 276 -23.23 -2.73 -19.92
N ASP A 277 -23.54 -1.43 -19.92
CA ASP A 277 -24.35 -0.79 -20.95
C ASP A 277 -23.69 -0.92 -22.34
N MET A 278 -22.38 -0.69 -22.43
CA MET A 278 -21.62 -0.85 -23.67
C MET A 278 -21.68 -2.29 -24.20
N HIS A 279 -21.52 -3.29 -23.34
CA HIS A 279 -21.64 -4.71 -23.72
C HIS A 279 -23.06 -5.06 -24.19
N SER A 280 -24.10 -4.48 -23.56
CA SER A 280 -25.48 -4.68 -24.00
C SER A 280 -25.73 -4.11 -25.39
N ASN A 281 -25.20 -2.93 -25.67
CA ASN A 281 -25.27 -2.28 -26.98
C ASN A 281 -24.48 -3.07 -28.04
N GLN A 282 -23.29 -3.57 -27.68
CA GLN A 282 -22.48 -4.42 -28.56
C GLN A 282 -23.24 -5.70 -28.93
N SER A 283 -23.86 -6.39 -27.96
CA SER A 283 -24.66 -7.58 -28.24
C SER A 283 -25.86 -7.28 -29.15
N SER A 284 -26.51 -6.12 -28.98
CA SER A 284 -27.59 -5.67 -29.87
C SER A 284 -27.08 -5.41 -31.30
N LEU A 285 -25.91 -4.78 -31.43
CA LEU A 285 -25.24 -4.56 -32.71
C LEU A 285 -24.87 -5.87 -33.39
N GLU A 286 -24.28 -6.82 -32.66
CA GLU A 286 -23.94 -8.16 -33.18
C GLU A 286 -25.19 -8.87 -33.72
N LYS A 287 -26.31 -8.86 -33.00
CA LYS A 287 -27.59 -9.43 -33.48
C LYS A 287 -28.12 -8.76 -34.75
N ARG A 288 -27.87 -7.45 -34.92
CA ARG A 288 -28.26 -6.73 -36.14
C ARG A 288 -27.35 -7.08 -37.31
N VAL A 289 -26.06 -7.28 -37.05
CA VAL A 289 -25.08 -7.71 -38.06
C VAL A 289 -25.39 -9.12 -38.52
N THR A 290 -25.62 -10.07 -37.61
CA THR A 290 -25.99 -11.45 -38.01
C THR A 290 -27.28 -11.48 -38.81
N LYS A 291 -28.29 -10.68 -38.44
CA LYS A 291 -29.52 -10.54 -39.23
C LYS A 291 -29.27 -9.95 -40.62
N LEU A 292 -28.31 -9.03 -40.76
CA LEU A 292 -27.92 -8.50 -42.06
C LEU A 292 -27.18 -9.55 -42.89
N GLU A 293 -26.29 -10.34 -42.27
CA GLU A 293 -25.62 -11.47 -42.92
C GLU A 293 -26.65 -12.48 -43.44
N GLU A 294 -27.63 -12.91 -42.63
CA GLU A 294 -28.71 -13.81 -43.05
C GLU A 294 -29.48 -13.27 -44.27
N ARG A 295 -29.76 -11.96 -44.27
CA ARG A 295 -30.46 -11.31 -45.39
C ARG A 295 -29.61 -11.25 -46.64
N LEU A 296 -28.30 -11.02 -46.51
CA LEU A 296 -27.36 -11.03 -47.63
C LEU A 296 -27.21 -12.44 -48.21
N THR A 297 -27.10 -13.48 -47.37
CA THR A 297 -27.06 -14.87 -47.84
C THR A 297 -28.35 -15.23 -48.57
N SER A 298 -29.51 -14.86 -48.03
CA SER A 298 -30.78 -15.08 -48.72
C SER A 298 -30.86 -14.35 -50.07
N LEU A 299 -30.27 -13.17 -50.20
CA LEU A 299 -30.19 -12.47 -51.48
C LEU A 299 -29.21 -13.15 -52.45
N GLN A 300 -28.08 -13.64 -51.94
CA GLN A 300 -27.10 -14.41 -52.71
C GLN A 300 -27.77 -15.67 -53.29
N ASP A 301 -28.49 -16.44 -52.48
CA ASP A 301 -29.20 -17.65 -52.89
C ASP A 301 -30.27 -17.34 -53.95
N GLN A 302 -31.03 -16.24 -53.78
CA GLN A 302 -32.02 -15.82 -54.77
C GLN A 302 -31.39 -15.43 -56.11
N ILE A 303 -30.22 -14.78 -56.09
CA ILE A 303 -29.45 -14.43 -57.29
C ILE A 303 -28.90 -15.68 -57.97
N GLU A 304 -28.46 -16.68 -57.21
CA GLU A 304 -27.94 -17.94 -57.76
C GLU A 304 -29.02 -18.83 -58.38
N VAL A 305 -30.26 -18.77 -57.88
CA VAL A 305 -31.41 -19.49 -58.45
C VAL A 305 -31.97 -18.76 -59.69
N LEU A 306 -31.79 -17.45 -59.81
CA LEU A 306 -32.34 -16.62 -60.89
C LEU A 306 -32.03 -17.13 -62.33
N PRO A 307 -30.79 -17.55 -62.68
CA PRO A 307 -30.47 -18.06 -64.01
C PRO A 307 -31.27 -19.32 -64.36
N SER A 308 -31.49 -20.23 -63.40
CA SER A 308 -32.27 -21.45 -63.63
C SER A 308 -33.76 -21.15 -63.86
N LEU A 309 -34.30 -20.13 -63.19
CA LEU A 309 -35.66 -19.63 -63.42
C LEU A 309 -35.79 -18.94 -64.79
N ILE A 310 -34.78 -18.17 -65.19
CA ILE A 310 -34.74 -17.53 -66.52
C ILE A 310 -34.66 -18.60 -67.63
N VAL A 311 -33.83 -19.64 -67.46
CA VAL A 311 -33.71 -20.75 -68.41
C VAL A 311 -35.01 -21.56 -68.48
N SER A 312 -35.67 -21.86 -67.35
CA SER A 312 -36.95 -22.58 -67.36
C SER A 312 -38.10 -21.78 -67.98
N LYS A 313 -38.09 -20.44 -67.84
CA LYS A 313 -39.04 -19.55 -68.52
C LYS A 313 -38.73 -19.37 -70.01
N LEU A 314 -37.46 -19.39 -70.42
CA LEU A 314 -37.06 -19.37 -71.83
C LEU A 314 -37.28 -20.72 -72.54
N ALA A 315 -37.17 -21.83 -71.82
CA ALA A 315 -37.41 -23.18 -72.36
C ALA A 315 -38.91 -23.52 -72.50
N ASN A 316 -39.80 -22.76 -71.86
CA ASN A 316 -41.25 -22.97 -71.92
C ASN A 316 -42.00 -21.67 -72.27
N PRO A 317 -42.02 -21.26 -73.55
CA PRO A 317 -42.69 -20.04 -74.00
C PRO A 317 -44.22 -20.20 -74.18
N HIS A 318 -44.80 -21.34 -73.82
CA HIS A 318 -46.23 -21.60 -73.99
C HIS A 318 -46.83 -22.34 -72.79
N ASN A 319 -47.05 -21.58 -71.71
CA ASN A 319 -48.20 -21.82 -70.85
C ASN A 319 -48.57 -20.53 -70.10
N ASP A 320 -48.81 -19.47 -70.87
CA ASP A 320 -49.70 -18.41 -70.43
C ASP A 320 -51.12 -18.90 -70.67
N SER A 321 -51.79 -19.36 -69.61
CA SER A 321 -53.21 -19.05 -69.35
C SER A 321 -53.73 -19.83 -68.14
N GLN A 322 -54.22 -19.05 -67.18
CA GLN A 322 -55.13 -19.40 -66.09
C GLN A 322 -54.55 -20.17 -64.91
N VAL A 323 -54.40 -19.49 -63.76
CA VAL A 323 -55.31 -19.64 -62.61
C VAL A 323 -55.13 -18.48 -61.60
N GLN A 324 -56.23 -17.72 -61.44
CA GLN A 324 -56.71 -16.93 -60.29
C GLN A 324 -55.84 -15.89 -59.57
N PHE A 325 -56.07 -14.64 -59.97
CA PHE A 325 -56.30 -13.53 -59.04
C PHE A 325 -57.69 -13.75 -58.40
N SER A 326 -57.76 -14.25 -57.16
CA SER A 326 -58.99 -14.27 -56.37
C SER A 326 -58.94 -13.16 -55.33
N HIS A 327 -59.58 -12.03 -55.65
CA HIS A 327 -60.02 -11.06 -54.67
C HIS A 327 -61.48 -11.39 -54.33
N SER A 328 -61.70 -11.94 -53.14
CA SER A 328 -62.99 -12.12 -52.45
C SER A 328 -62.60 -12.47 -51.00
N ASP A 329 -63.11 -11.88 -49.94
CA ASP A 329 -64.14 -10.88 -49.76
C ASP A 329 -63.94 -10.29 -48.36
N PHE A 330 -64.52 -9.11 -48.19
CA PHE A 330 -65.08 -8.58 -46.95
C PHE A 330 -65.20 -9.56 -45.76
N ALA A 331 -64.66 -9.17 -44.60
CA ALA A 331 -65.48 -8.64 -43.50
C ALA A 331 -64.77 -8.63 -42.13
N ILE A 332 -64.65 -7.41 -41.59
CA ILE A 332 -65.05 -7.06 -40.21
C ILE A 332 -64.27 -7.74 -39.05
N HIS A 333 -63.31 -6.99 -38.49
CA HIS A 333 -63.58 -6.37 -37.19
C HIS A 333 -62.83 -5.04 -37.02
N ARG A 334 -63.60 -3.98 -37.22
CA ARG A 334 -63.31 -2.58 -36.90
C ARG A 334 -63.53 -2.39 -35.40
N LYS A 335 -62.61 -1.69 -34.71
CA LYS A 335 -62.84 -0.52 -33.80
C LYS A 335 -61.58 -0.32 -32.93
N TYR A 336 -60.79 0.74 -33.13
CA TYR A 336 -60.96 2.07 -32.51
C TYR A 336 -61.26 1.98 -31.00
N SER A 337 -60.24 2.10 -30.12
CA SER A 337 -59.78 3.34 -29.43
C SER A 337 -60.61 3.68 -28.17
N PRO A 338 -60.26 4.63 -27.29
CA PRO A 338 -58.98 5.16 -26.77
C PRO A 338 -59.04 5.26 -25.20
N GLN A 339 -58.22 6.17 -24.61
CA GLN A 339 -58.33 6.84 -23.28
C GLN A 339 -57.30 6.41 -22.23
N ARG A 340 -56.37 7.32 -21.86
CA ARG A 340 -56.43 8.25 -20.70
C ARG A 340 -56.63 7.48 -19.39
N ARG A 341 -55.83 7.67 -18.33
CA ARG A 341 -55.53 8.96 -17.70
C ARG A 341 -54.48 8.79 -16.58
N LYS A 342 -53.88 9.94 -16.25
CA LYS A 342 -52.89 10.26 -15.22
C LYS A 342 -53.25 9.84 -13.77
N LYS A 343 -52.18 9.64 -12.99
CA LYS A 343 -51.93 10.02 -11.57
C LYS A 343 -52.97 9.62 -10.51
N MET A 344 -52.53 8.93 -9.45
CA MET A 344 -52.28 9.55 -8.13
C MET A 344 -51.67 8.58 -7.10
N LEU A 345 -50.88 9.19 -6.22
CA LEU A 345 -50.23 8.72 -4.99
C LEU A 345 -51.27 8.36 -3.90
N SER A 346 -50.91 7.54 -2.89
CA SER A 346 -51.09 7.77 -1.42
C SER A 346 -50.83 6.47 -0.59
N PRO A 347 -50.90 6.42 0.77
CA PRO A 347 -49.72 6.17 1.63
C PRO A 347 -49.88 5.11 2.76
N GLN A 348 -48.76 4.80 3.43
CA GLN A 348 -48.53 4.43 4.87
C GLN A 348 -49.40 3.42 5.66
N GLN A 349 -48.73 2.46 6.32
CA GLN A 349 -48.71 2.08 7.78
C GLN A 349 -48.36 0.57 7.91
N ALA A 350 -47.31 0.09 8.60
CA ALA A 350 -46.82 0.20 9.99
C ALA A 350 -47.30 -0.96 10.91
N THR A 351 -46.35 -1.51 11.70
CA THR A 351 -46.43 -2.54 12.77
C THR A 351 -46.51 -4.01 12.28
N GLY A 352 -45.80 -5.01 12.80
CA GLY A 352 -44.83 -5.19 13.88
C GLY A 352 -44.88 -6.66 14.33
N HIS A 353 -43.76 -7.36 14.57
CA HIS A 353 -43.54 -8.34 15.67
C HIS A 353 -42.25 -9.16 15.52
N THR A 354 -41.72 -9.45 16.71
CA THR A 354 -40.49 -10.06 17.22
C THR A 354 -40.42 -11.60 17.06
N GLN A 355 -39.24 -12.16 17.39
CA GLN A 355 -38.85 -13.57 17.69
C GLN A 355 -38.16 -14.30 16.51
N ILE A 356 -36.97 -14.91 16.61
CA ILE A 356 -36.07 -15.35 17.71
C ILE A 356 -34.62 -15.01 17.33
#